data_AF-A0A5A8APS6-F1
#
_entry.id   AF-A0A5A8APS6-F1
#
_cell.length_a   1.000
_cell.length_b   1.000
_cell.length_c   1.000
_cell.angle_alpha   90.00
_cell.angle_beta   90.00
_cell.angle_gamma   90.00
#
_symmetry.space_group_name_H-M   'P 1'
#
loop_
_entity.id
_entity.type
_entity.pdbx_description
1 polymer ?
#
loop_
_entity_poly.entity_id
_entity_poly.type
_entity_poly.pdbx_seq_one_letter_code
_entity_poly.pdbx_strand_id
1 'polypeptide(L)'
;MEIEMNRVNKDPSDFIIDVSGTAEIPITYGVAQENNTGPVFQSTGERYRKKLGLDGKQAELVNTLSFSTNVFNEIDYCRIQILKQFLRTTDYLEKNCIPVNKTYPTVVDEVSEIIIVLEYNYRKESLNYQYTIDSIKSEIFNHVLKLCENSIRDCYGIKRKINTDFKYTHPEITGRFHKKIVAPVESFLSQHQHLVLDADYRTNLILNETNTNRWKDKFGMITSDYTNAVSFEREIGRLAEVNIKNPSLDDIYLEASKFVSTYDRNAALRLYLHYLDKDLQSKRFDRKHLTKSIQKNLFSTPEQFAEFEEIVNEFVLTRDFQSAVTKLDTLYLPKRKRIVIDRNAIDRVQQLDSQTSKILGDLLADEEEQPEEQHPIDAGNTADIEFKVIATEDPVGVKKYLPELNLSDTQMDLLEYFEKSSLTILKSDLEEYLRSRHLFINAAIESVNDHLFDTLDDILIEEEDEYLTINPEYYKKLLNNDQ
;
A
#
# COMPACT_ATOMS: atom_id res chain seq x y z
N MET A 1 85.91 46.60 43.33
CA MET A 1 86.43 45.29 43.77
C MET A 1 85.25 44.34 43.72
N GLU A 2 85.01 43.78 42.55
CA GLU A 2 85.58 42.49 42.08
C GLU A 2 84.80 41.32 42.71
N ILE A 3 83.89 40.70 41.95
CA ILE A 3 84.09 39.55 41.03
C ILE A 3 84.11 38.23 41.83
N GLU A 4 83.12 37.36 41.59
CA GLU A 4 83.26 36.02 40.95
C GLU A 4 81.92 35.23 41.06
N MET A 5 81.20 35.02 39.94
CA MET A 5 81.21 33.85 39.04
C MET A 5 80.19 32.77 39.43
N ASN A 6 79.10 32.61 38.66
CA ASN A 6 78.89 31.66 37.53
C ASN A 6 78.08 30.43 37.99
N ARG A 7 77.15 29.82 37.24
CA ARG A 7 76.85 29.77 35.79
C ARG A 7 75.37 29.37 35.62
N VAL A 8 74.64 30.08 34.76
CA VAL A 8 73.44 29.55 34.08
C VAL A 8 73.88 29.12 32.68
N ASN A 9 73.65 27.86 32.35
CA ASN A 9 73.90 27.31 31.02
C ASN A 9 73.00 28.01 30.00
N LYS A 10 73.65 28.58 28.98
CA LYS A 10 73.08 28.86 27.66
C LYS A 10 73.15 27.59 26.84
N ASP A 11 72.13 27.33 26.02
CA ASP A 11 72.35 26.96 24.63
C ASP A 11 71.24 27.56 23.75
N PRO A 12 71.53 27.85 22.46
CA PRO A 12 71.11 29.07 21.78
C PRO A 12 70.60 28.77 20.37
N SER A 13 69.31 28.93 20.10
CA SER A 13 68.84 28.89 18.72
C SER A 13 67.62 29.78 18.57
N ASP A 14 67.88 30.95 17.99
CA ASP A 14 67.02 31.66 17.02
C ASP A 14 67.10 33.17 17.20
N PHE A 15 68.27 33.72 16.87
CA PHE A 15 68.37 35.11 16.43
C PHE A 15 69.08 35.13 15.09
N ILE A 16 68.30 35.32 14.04
CA ILE A 16 68.81 35.70 12.72
C ILE A 16 69.22 37.16 12.85
N ILE A 17 70.53 37.41 12.86
CA ILE A 17 71.09 38.77 12.77
C ILE A 17 71.16 39.12 11.28
N ASP A 18 70.33 40.05 10.84
CA ASP A 18 70.45 40.68 9.51
C ASP A 18 71.62 41.67 9.53
N VAL A 19 72.56 41.48 8.60
CA VAL A 19 73.82 42.25 8.45
C VAL A 19 73.75 43.26 7.30
N SER A 20 72.57 43.52 6.76
CA SER A 20 72.38 44.57 5.75
C SER A 20 72.12 45.90 6.44
N GLY A 21 73.13 46.78 6.51
CA GLY A 21 73.10 48.10 7.17
C GLY A 21 72.06 49.09 6.62
N THR A 22 70.78 48.77 6.77
CA THR A 22 69.61 49.56 6.44
C THR A 22 68.92 49.95 7.74
N ALA A 23 68.62 51.25 7.88
CA ALA A 23 68.06 51.80 9.10
C ALA A 23 66.70 51.15 9.43
N GLU A 24 66.54 50.73 10.69
CA GLU A 24 65.29 50.19 11.21
C GLU A 24 64.14 51.17 10.96
N ILE A 25 63.17 50.77 10.13
CA ILE A 25 61.94 51.51 9.95
C ILE A 25 61.10 51.28 11.23
N PRO A 26 60.76 52.32 12.00
CA PRO A 26 59.97 52.13 13.21
C PRO A 26 58.57 51.67 12.83
N ILE A 27 58.21 50.46 13.26
CA ILE A 27 56.86 49.90 13.10
C ILE A 27 55.93 50.78 13.93
N THR A 28 55.11 51.58 13.25
CA THR A 28 54.08 52.40 13.87
C THR A 28 52.89 51.51 14.15
N TYR A 29 52.61 51.21 15.43
CA TYR A 29 51.37 50.55 15.83
C TYR A 29 50.20 51.54 15.65
N GLY A 30 49.73 51.66 14.41
CA GLY A 30 48.46 52.30 14.11
C GLY A 30 47.33 51.49 14.73
N VAL A 31 46.51 52.14 15.55
CA VAL A 31 45.26 51.58 16.06
C VAL A 31 44.31 51.40 14.88
N ALA A 32 44.40 50.24 14.22
CA ALA A 32 43.35 49.77 13.33
C ALA A 32 42.23 49.24 14.23
N GLN A 33 41.15 50.02 14.38
CA GLN A 33 39.85 49.45 14.70
C GLN A 33 39.39 48.65 13.49
N GLU A 34 39.93 47.43 13.35
CA GLU A 34 39.25 46.39 12.59
C GLU A 34 38.07 45.93 13.45
N ASN A 35 36.87 46.31 13.02
CA ASN A 35 35.65 45.62 13.42
C ASN A 35 35.75 44.17 12.91
N ASN A 36 36.42 43.35 13.71
CA ASN A 36 36.57 41.93 13.51
C ASN A 36 35.23 41.28 13.91
N THR A 37 34.20 41.45 13.08
CA THR A 37 33.01 40.60 13.12
C THR A 37 33.38 39.25 12.53
N GLY A 38 34.16 38.47 13.30
CA GLY A 38 34.21 37.02 13.12
C GLY A 38 32.78 36.46 13.20
N PRO A 39 32.50 35.29 12.59
CA PRO A 39 31.17 34.69 12.67
C PRO A 39 30.83 34.52 14.15
N VAL A 40 29.84 35.27 14.63
CA VAL A 40 29.29 35.09 15.97
C VAL A 40 28.75 33.66 15.98
N PHE A 41 29.48 32.74 16.63
CA PHE A 41 28.98 31.41 16.92
C PHE A 41 27.80 31.60 17.88
N GLN A 42 26.60 31.77 17.31
CA GLN A 42 25.39 31.90 18.07
C GLN A 42 25.13 30.54 18.73
N SER A 43 25.25 30.51 20.06
CA SER A 43 25.01 29.30 20.85
C SER A 43 23.56 28.80 20.64
N THR A 44 23.36 27.49 20.78
CA THR A 44 22.08 26.84 20.44
C THR A 44 20.90 27.45 21.20
N GLY A 45 21.07 27.78 22.47
CA GLY A 45 20.09 28.46 23.30
C GLY A 45 19.77 29.86 22.76
N GLU A 46 20.76 30.64 22.36
CA GLU A 46 20.53 31.98 21.79
C GLU A 46 19.80 31.92 20.43
N ARG A 47 20.09 30.89 19.62
CA ARG A 47 19.41 30.63 18.35
C ARG A 47 17.93 30.30 18.54
N TYR A 48 17.58 29.50 19.55
CA TYR A 48 16.20 29.06 19.79
C TYR A 48 15.44 29.90 20.83
N ARG A 49 16.11 30.84 21.51
CA ARG A 49 15.54 31.70 22.55
C ARG A 49 14.22 32.34 22.15
N LYS A 50 14.19 33.01 20.99
CA LYS A 50 12.97 33.67 20.46
C LYS A 50 11.91 32.67 19.99
N LYS A 51 12.31 31.52 19.43
CA LYS A 51 11.38 30.53 18.86
C LYS A 51 10.69 29.69 19.93
N LEU A 52 11.36 29.46 21.06
CA LEU A 52 10.86 28.65 22.17
C LEU A 52 10.38 29.49 23.36
N GLY A 53 10.67 30.80 23.38
CA GLY A 53 10.36 31.65 24.53
C GLY A 53 11.18 31.28 25.77
N LEU A 54 12.46 30.94 25.58
CA LEU A 54 13.33 30.46 26.67
C LEU A 54 13.62 31.57 27.67
N ASP A 55 13.55 31.23 28.96
CA ASP A 55 14.12 32.07 30.01
C ASP A 55 15.67 31.99 30.00
N GLY A 56 16.33 32.83 30.83
CA GLY A 56 17.79 32.87 30.89
C GLY A 56 18.44 31.54 31.32
N LYS A 57 17.84 30.84 32.28
CA LYS A 57 18.36 29.56 32.80
C LYS A 57 18.17 28.44 31.79
N GLN A 58 17.02 28.41 31.12
CA GLN A 58 16.72 27.47 30.03
C GLN A 58 17.63 27.71 28.83
N ALA A 59 17.94 28.96 28.49
CA ALA A 59 18.87 29.28 27.41
C ALA A 59 20.29 28.79 27.74
N GLU A 60 20.76 29.01 28.98
CA GLU A 60 22.04 28.48 29.46
C GLU A 60 22.08 26.95 29.44
N LEU A 61 21.02 26.29 29.91
CA LEU A 61 20.90 24.83 29.87
C LEU A 61 20.93 24.29 28.43
N VAL A 62 20.24 24.95 27.49
CA VAL A 62 20.27 24.54 26.08
C VAL A 62 21.63 24.79 25.44
N ASN A 63 22.41 25.76 25.92
CA ASN A 63 23.77 26.02 25.44
C ASN A 63 24.77 24.93 25.81
N THR A 64 24.52 24.16 26.88
CA THR A 64 25.39 23.03 27.27
C THR A 64 25.12 21.76 26.44
N LEU A 65 24.03 21.74 25.67
CA LEU A 65 23.64 20.60 24.86
C LEU A 65 24.45 20.48 23.58
N SER A 66 24.83 19.25 23.27
CA SER A 66 25.52 18.85 22.05
C SER A 66 24.59 17.99 21.20
N PHE A 67 24.10 18.56 20.09
CA PHE A 67 23.26 17.84 19.14
C PHE A 67 24.10 16.93 18.25
N SER A 68 23.66 15.68 18.08
CA SER A 68 24.22 14.82 17.06
C SER A 68 23.85 15.33 15.66
N THR A 69 24.82 15.38 14.75
CA THR A 69 24.60 15.70 13.34
C THR A 69 23.94 14.51 12.65
N ASN A 70 22.63 14.58 12.51
CA ASN A 70 21.85 13.57 11.80
C ASN A 70 20.71 14.24 11.03
N VAL A 71 20.23 13.56 9.98
CA VAL A 71 19.21 14.11 9.06
C VAL A 71 17.93 14.52 9.81
N PHE A 72 17.58 13.83 10.90
CA PHE A 72 16.41 14.16 11.70
C PHE A 72 16.59 15.48 12.48
N ASN A 73 17.76 15.68 13.08
CA ASN A 73 18.11 16.89 13.80
C ASN A 73 18.36 18.08 12.87
N GLU A 74 18.73 17.87 11.60
CA GLU A 74 18.87 18.94 10.61
C GLU A 74 17.53 19.64 10.30
N ILE A 75 16.42 18.94 10.50
CA ILE A 75 15.07 19.52 10.35
C ILE A 75 14.78 20.41 11.56
N ASP A 76 14.65 21.73 11.31
CA ASP A 76 14.49 22.74 12.36
C ASP A 76 13.24 22.50 13.22
N TYR A 77 12.14 22.03 12.63
CA TYR A 77 10.91 21.68 13.36
C TYR A 77 11.10 20.49 14.30
N CYS A 78 11.75 19.41 13.84
CA CYS A 78 12.06 18.26 14.68
C CYS A 78 12.94 18.68 15.86
N ARG A 79 13.98 19.50 15.61
CA ARG A 79 14.86 19.99 16.66
C ARG A 79 14.13 20.83 17.71
N ILE A 80 13.21 21.70 17.27
CA ILE A 80 12.34 22.48 18.17
C ILE A 80 11.51 21.56 19.07
N GLN A 81 10.94 20.48 18.52
CA GLN A 81 10.10 19.56 19.29
C GLN A 81 10.92 18.72 20.28
N ILE A 82 12.12 18.30 19.88
CA ILE A 82 13.08 17.65 20.80
C ILE A 82 13.41 18.58 21.96
N LEU A 83 13.74 19.85 21.68
CA LEU A 83 14.05 20.84 22.71
C LEU A 83 12.87 21.11 23.64
N LYS A 84 11.65 21.22 23.12
CA LYS A 84 10.44 21.37 23.94
C LYS A 84 10.24 20.16 24.86
N GLN A 85 10.41 18.95 24.34
CA GLN A 85 10.26 17.74 25.14
C GLN A 85 11.38 17.59 26.17
N PHE A 86 12.61 17.97 25.83
CA PHE A 86 13.74 18.03 26.75
C PHE A 86 13.46 18.98 27.91
N LEU A 87 13.03 20.22 27.65
CA LEU A 87 12.74 21.20 28.70
C LEU A 87 11.62 20.74 29.65
N ARG A 88 10.58 20.09 29.12
CA ARG A 88 9.53 19.48 29.94
C ARG A 88 10.08 18.33 30.80
N THR A 89 10.98 17.53 30.24
CA THR A 89 11.60 16.40 30.94
C THR A 89 12.53 16.90 32.05
N THR A 90 13.29 17.97 31.83
CA THR A 90 14.14 18.56 32.87
C THR A 90 13.32 19.19 34.00
N ASP A 91 12.24 19.90 33.66
CA ASP A 91 11.30 20.43 34.66
C ASP A 91 10.65 19.30 35.47
N TYR A 92 10.31 18.19 34.82
CA TYR A 92 9.82 16.98 35.50
C TYR A 92 10.86 16.38 36.45
N LEU A 93 12.11 16.26 36.01
CA LEU A 93 13.21 15.74 36.85
C LEU A 93 13.45 16.63 38.07
N GLU A 94 13.40 17.95 37.92
CA GLU A 94 13.56 18.90 39.03
C GLU A 94 12.41 18.83 40.04
N LYS A 95 11.17 18.65 39.57
CA LYS A 95 9.98 18.66 40.44
C LYS A 95 9.67 17.31 41.10
N ASN A 96 9.86 16.20 40.39
CA ASN A 96 9.36 14.89 40.79
C ASN A 96 10.45 13.91 41.22
N CYS A 97 11.69 14.10 40.76
CA CYS A 97 12.81 13.25 41.15
C CYS A 97 13.60 13.94 42.27
N ILE A 98 13.36 13.51 43.51
CA ILE A 98 14.02 14.07 44.70
C ILE A 98 15.30 13.26 45.00
N PRO A 99 16.45 13.91 45.27
CA PRO A 99 17.67 13.21 45.61
C PRO A 99 17.53 12.48 46.94
N VAL A 100 18.20 11.34 47.06
CA VAL A 100 18.15 10.53 48.30
C VAL A 100 18.83 11.30 49.44
N ASN A 101 19.92 11.99 49.11
CA ASN A 101 20.54 12.96 50.00
C ASN A 101 20.03 14.37 49.64
N LYS A 102 19.18 14.93 50.51
CA LYS A 102 18.59 16.29 50.36
C LYS A 102 19.60 17.44 50.35
N THR A 103 20.89 17.15 50.59
CA THR A 103 21.98 18.12 50.44
C THR A 103 22.21 18.50 48.98
N TYR A 104 21.86 17.61 48.04
CA TYR A 104 21.97 17.93 46.61
C TYR A 104 20.77 18.75 46.14
N PRO A 105 20.99 19.81 45.34
CA PRO A 105 19.90 20.58 44.75
C PRO A 105 19.03 19.76 43.79
N THR A 106 19.65 18.91 42.98
CA THR A 106 18.94 18.06 41.99
C THR A 106 19.44 16.61 42.01
N VAL A 107 18.62 15.69 41.47
CA VAL A 107 19.03 14.30 41.25
C VAL A 107 20.19 14.19 40.26
N VAL A 108 20.29 15.13 39.31
CA VAL A 108 21.43 15.20 38.38
C VAL A 108 22.72 15.48 39.15
N ASP A 109 22.72 16.43 40.09
CA ASP A 109 23.89 16.72 40.94
C ASP A 109 24.33 15.49 41.74
N GLU A 110 23.38 14.77 42.34
CA GLU A 110 23.66 13.57 43.12
C GLU A 110 24.31 12.48 42.26
N VAL A 111 23.78 12.23 41.06
CA VAL A 111 24.31 11.22 40.15
C VAL A 111 25.66 11.65 39.56
N SER A 112 25.84 12.94 39.25
CA SER A 112 27.13 13.47 38.82
C SER A 112 28.23 13.24 39.85
N GLU A 113 27.98 13.51 41.14
CA GLU A 113 28.97 13.26 42.20
C GLU A 113 29.30 11.77 42.35
N ILE A 114 28.30 10.90 42.25
CA ILE A 114 28.52 9.43 42.27
C ILE A 114 29.46 9.01 41.13
N ILE A 115 29.27 9.55 39.92
CA ILE A 115 30.14 9.27 38.77
C ILE A 115 31.55 9.77 39.05
N ILE A 116 31.72 11.00 39.57
CA ILE A 116 33.04 11.56 39.87
C ILE A 116 33.80 10.70 40.88
N VAL A 117 33.13 10.29 41.96
CA VAL A 117 33.74 9.52 43.04
C VAL A 117 34.10 8.12 42.58
N LEU A 118 33.22 7.45 41.83
CA LEU A 118 33.43 6.06 41.41
C LEU A 118 34.36 5.91 40.20
N GLU A 119 34.28 6.81 39.23
CA GLU A 119 35.08 6.72 37.99
C GLU A 119 36.43 7.42 38.11
N TYR A 120 36.46 8.62 38.70
CA TYR A 120 37.65 9.47 38.73
C TYR A 120 38.32 9.55 40.11
N ASN A 121 37.64 9.09 41.18
CA ASN A 121 38.11 9.12 42.56
C ASN A 121 38.55 10.53 43.04
N TYR A 122 37.88 11.58 42.54
CA TYR A 122 38.18 12.96 42.96
C TYR A 122 37.49 13.29 44.28
N ARG A 123 38.22 14.01 45.14
CA ARG A 123 37.67 14.53 46.39
C ARG A 123 36.74 15.71 46.10
N LYS A 124 35.67 15.80 46.90
CA LYS A 124 34.73 16.92 46.87
C LYS A 124 35.52 18.24 47.05
N GLU A 125 35.14 19.25 46.27
CA GLU A 125 35.76 20.59 46.25
C GLU A 125 37.22 20.66 45.76
N SER A 126 37.78 19.56 45.25
CA SER A 126 39.05 19.65 44.51
C SER A 126 38.88 20.47 43.23
N LEU A 127 39.96 21.09 42.75
CA LEU A 127 39.95 21.84 41.49
C LEU A 127 39.46 20.96 40.33
N ASN A 128 39.92 19.70 40.28
CA ASN A 128 39.48 18.72 39.28
C ASN A 128 38.00 18.37 39.41
N TYR A 129 37.46 18.27 40.63
CA TYR A 129 36.03 18.06 40.84
C TYR A 129 35.19 19.21 40.24
N GLN A 130 35.59 20.46 40.46
CA GLN A 130 34.87 21.63 39.94
C GLN A 130 34.88 21.68 38.41
N TYR A 131 35.98 21.33 37.76
CA TYR A 131 36.03 21.28 36.30
C TYR A 131 35.24 20.09 35.71
N THR A 132 35.23 18.95 36.40
CA THR A 132 34.62 17.72 35.87
C THR A 132 33.12 17.65 36.11
N ILE A 133 32.58 18.28 37.15
CA ILE A 133 31.15 18.18 37.48
C ILE A 133 30.24 18.75 36.39
N ASP A 134 30.58 19.91 35.81
CA ASP A 134 29.79 20.53 34.75
C ASP A 134 29.85 19.73 33.44
N SER A 135 31.00 19.09 33.17
CA SER A 135 31.16 18.17 32.05
C SER A 135 30.24 16.95 32.20
N ILE A 136 30.24 16.31 33.38
CA ILE A 136 29.38 15.13 33.62
C ILE A 136 27.90 15.50 33.61
N LYS A 137 27.52 16.66 34.16
CA LYS A 137 26.14 17.17 34.05
C LYS A 137 25.73 17.32 32.60
N SER A 138 26.60 17.90 31.78
CA SER A 138 26.36 18.03 30.34
C SER A 138 26.24 16.67 29.66
N GLU A 139 27.05 15.68 30.02
CA GLU A 139 26.92 14.29 29.52
C GLU A 139 25.56 13.66 29.89
N ILE A 140 25.11 13.84 31.14
CA ILE A 140 23.79 13.36 31.60
C ILE A 140 22.66 14.04 30.82
N PHE A 141 22.68 15.37 30.68
CA PHE A 141 21.66 16.08 29.93
C PHE A 141 21.66 15.71 28.45
N ASN A 142 22.83 15.49 27.85
CA ASN A 142 22.93 14.97 26.49
C ASN A 142 22.33 13.57 26.36
N HIS A 143 22.47 12.71 27.37
CA HIS A 143 21.81 11.41 27.38
C HIS A 143 20.28 11.55 27.47
N VAL A 144 19.77 12.42 28.34
CA VAL A 144 18.33 12.73 28.42
C VAL A 144 17.81 13.30 27.10
N LEU A 145 18.58 14.17 26.44
CA LEU A 145 18.27 14.70 25.12
C LEU A 145 18.14 13.58 24.08
N LYS A 146 19.01 12.56 24.12
CA LYS A 146 18.91 11.40 23.23
C LYS A 146 17.63 10.60 23.45
N LEU A 147 17.23 10.39 24.71
CA LEU A 147 15.95 9.75 25.05
C LEU A 147 14.76 10.55 24.50
N CYS A 148 14.80 11.88 24.65
CA CYS A 148 13.79 12.76 24.08
C CYS A 148 13.75 12.68 22.55
N GLU A 149 14.91 12.67 21.88
CA GLU A 149 14.99 12.53 20.42
C GLU A 149 14.36 11.20 19.94
N ASN A 150 14.67 10.08 20.61
CA ASN A 150 14.04 8.79 20.32
C ASN A 150 12.51 8.82 20.52
N SER A 151 12.03 9.49 21.57
CA SER A 151 10.58 9.64 21.79
C SER A 151 9.91 10.44 20.67
N ILE A 152 10.53 11.51 20.17
CA ILE A 152 9.97 12.30 19.06
C ILE A 152 10.03 11.50 17.75
N ARG A 153 11.10 10.73 17.53
CA ARG A 153 11.20 9.81 16.38
C ARG A 153 10.08 8.78 16.37
N ASP A 154 9.76 8.21 17.54
CA ASP A 154 8.64 7.28 17.69
C ASP A 154 7.31 7.96 17.35
N CYS A 155 7.06 9.18 17.88
CA CYS A 155 5.85 9.96 17.58
C CYS A 155 5.69 10.25 16.07
N TYR A 156 6.81 10.46 15.37
CA TYR A 156 6.79 10.71 13.93
C TYR A 156 6.93 9.46 13.06
N GLY A 157 6.89 8.25 13.62
CA GLY A 157 6.92 7.01 12.86
C GLY A 157 8.29 6.66 12.26
N ILE A 158 9.39 7.10 12.91
CA ILE A 158 10.76 6.80 12.49
C ILE A 158 11.28 5.62 13.29
N LYS A 159 11.40 4.46 12.64
CA LYS A 159 11.82 3.19 13.27
C LYS A 159 13.30 3.19 13.69
N ARG A 160 14.15 4.00 13.05
CA ARG A 160 15.59 4.07 13.36
C ARG A 160 15.84 4.94 14.59
N LYS A 161 16.20 4.31 15.70
CA LYS A 161 16.58 4.97 16.96
C LYS A 161 18.06 5.34 16.99
N ILE A 162 18.42 6.36 17.75
CA ILE A 162 19.81 6.64 18.11
C ILE A 162 20.25 5.76 19.28
N ASN A 163 21.55 5.49 19.33
CA ASN A 163 22.15 4.77 20.44
C ASN A 163 22.08 5.62 21.72
N THR A 164 21.43 5.06 22.74
CA THR A 164 21.28 5.60 24.10
C THR A 164 22.20 4.89 25.10
N ASP A 165 23.28 4.26 24.65
CA ASP A 165 24.28 3.68 25.54
C ASP A 165 24.95 4.79 26.36
N PHE A 166 25.12 4.52 27.65
CA PHE A 166 25.85 5.39 28.55
C PHE A 166 27.35 5.06 28.50
N LYS A 167 28.19 6.08 28.57
CA LYS A 167 29.65 5.96 28.43
C LYS A 167 30.30 5.14 29.55
N TYR A 168 29.70 5.16 30.74
CA TYR A 168 30.24 4.53 31.94
C TYR A 168 29.77 3.07 32.06
N THR A 169 30.70 2.17 32.35
CA THR A 169 30.44 0.72 32.43
C THR A 169 30.31 0.20 33.87
N HIS A 170 30.68 1.01 34.87
CA HIS A 170 30.64 0.60 36.27
C HIS A 170 29.20 0.23 36.71
N PRO A 171 28.93 -0.99 37.23
CA PRO A 171 27.58 -1.47 37.52
C PRO A 171 26.79 -0.59 38.50
N GLU A 172 27.46 0.00 39.49
CA GLU A 172 26.80 0.90 40.45
C GLU A 172 26.41 2.25 39.81
N ILE A 173 27.23 2.75 38.88
CA ILE A 173 26.92 3.98 38.13
C ILE A 173 25.72 3.72 37.24
N THR A 174 25.76 2.66 36.42
CA THR A 174 24.69 2.32 35.48
C THR A 174 23.39 2.01 36.20
N GLY A 175 23.43 1.24 37.29
CA GLY A 175 22.24 0.93 38.10
C GLY A 175 21.59 2.15 38.73
N ARG A 176 22.39 3.05 39.33
CA ARG A 176 21.85 4.29 39.93
C ARG A 176 21.38 5.28 38.87
N PHE A 177 22.12 5.44 37.78
CA PHE A 177 21.73 6.29 36.65
C PHE A 177 20.42 5.81 36.03
N HIS A 178 20.28 4.51 35.77
CA HIS A 178 19.06 3.95 35.21
C HIS A 178 17.87 4.15 36.16
N LYS A 179 18.03 3.81 37.44
CA LYS A 179 16.95 3.91 38.44
C LYS A 179 16.49 5.35 38.69
N LYS A 180 17.42 6.31 38.73
CA LYS A 180 17.13 7.70 39.12
C LYS A 180 16.85 8.65 37.96
N ILE A 181 17.36 8.35 36.77
CA ILE A 181 17.25 9.22 35.60
C ILE A 181 16.51 8.50 34.48
N VAL A 182 17.03 7.40 33.95
CA VAL A 182 16.48 6.77 32.73
C VAL A 182 15.05 6.29 32.94
N ALA A 183 14.78 5.43 33.93
CA ALA A 183 13.45 4.86 34.12
C ALA A 183 12.36 5.92 34.42
N PRO A 184 12.60 6.94 35.27
CA PRO A 184 11.66 8.06 35.44
C PRO A 184 11.44 8.86 34.16
N VAL A 185 12.50 9.12 33.38
CA VAL A 185 12.41 9.86 32.12
C VAL A 185 11.62 9.07 31.08
N GLU A 186 11.92 7.79 30.88
CA GLU A 186 11.20 6.93 29.93
C GLU A 186 9.71 6.85 30.28
N SER A 187 9.39 6.66 31.56
CA SER A 187 8.00 6.66 32.04
C SER A 187 7.30 7.99 31.74
N PHE A 188 7.96 9.12 32.00
CA PHE A 188 7.44 10.44 31.69
C PHE A 188 7.21 10.63 30.18
N LEU A 189 8.21 10.27 29.36
CA LEU A 189 8.15 10.41 27.91
C LEU A 189 6.99 9.59 27.32
N SER A 190 6.80 8.34 27.75
CA SER A 190 5.68 7.49 27.31
C SER A 190 4.31 8.06 27.68
N GLN A 191 4.15 8.61 28.89
CA GLN A 191 2.87 9.18 29.32
C GLN A 191 2.53 10.49 28.60
N HIS A 192 3.53 11.27 28.21
CA HIS A 192 3.36 12.62 27.66
C HIS A 192 3.59 12.71 26.15
N GLN A 193 3.55 11.58 25.42
CA GLN A 193 3.67 11.57 23.95
C GLN A 193 2.58 12.44 23.28
N HIS A 194 1.37 12.45 23.84
CA HIS A 194 0.26 13.26 23.34
C HIS A 194 0.50 14.78 23.38
N LEU A 195 1.50 15.25 24.13
CA LEU A 195 1.89 16.67 24.18
C LEU A 195 2.85 17.07 23.05
N VAL A 196 3.33 16.11 22.27
CA VAL A 196 4.14 16.35 21.07
C VAL A 196 3.21 16.78 19.95
N LEU A 197 3.49 17.94 19.35
CA LEU A 197 2.69 18.43 18.24
C LEU A 197 2.97 17.61 16.99
N ASP A 198 1.93 17.35 16.21
CA ASP A 198 2.09 16.73 14.90
C ASP A 198 3.05 17.52 14.01
N ALA A 199 3.73 16.79 13.12
CA ALA A 199 4.60 17.41 12.12
C ALA A 199 3.76 18.28 11.17
N ASP A 200 4.27 19.48 10.85
CA ASP A 200 3.64 20.33 9.84
C ASP A 200 3.74 19.70 8.44
N TYR A 201 2.98 20.24 7.48
CA TYR A 201 2.97 19.71 6.10
C TYR A 201 4.39 19.66 5.51
N ARG A 202 5.15 20.75 5.65
CA ARG A 202 6.52 20.85 5.13
C ARG A 202 7.47 19.84 5.76
N THR A 203 7.41 19.62 7.07
CA THR A 203 8.25 18.63 7.75
C THR A 203 7.87 17.23 7.33
N ASN A 204 6.57 16.92 7.16
CA ASN A 204 6.17 15.60 6.67
C ASN A 204 6.73 15.30 5.27
N LEU A 205 6.78 16.28 4.36
CA LEU A 205 7.42 16.10 3.05
C LEU A 205 8.89 15.69 3.19
N ILE A 206 9.65 16.38 4.04
CA ILE A 206 11.08 16.12 4.26
C ILE A 206 11.29 14.75 4.95
N LEU A 207 10.43 14.42 5.92
CA LEU A 207 10.49 13.15 6.64
C LEU A 207 10.23 11.95 5.72
N ASN A 208 9.27 12.08 4.79
CA ASN A 208 8.94 11.05 3.82
C ASN A 208 9.95 10.95 2.68
N GLU A 209 10.61 12.05 2.31
CA GLU A 209 11.75 12.06 1.37
C GLU A 209 12.92 11.25 1.94
N THR A 210 13.18 11.37 3.24
CA THR A 210 14.30 10.66 3.90
C THR A 210 13.95 9.21 4.26
N ASN A 211 12.71 8.94 4.68
CA ASN A 211 12.25 7.62 5.12
C ASN A 211 11.18 7.07 4.17
N THR A 212 11.61 6.33 3.15
CA THR A 212 10.75 5.87 2.06
C THR A 212 9.62 4.93 2.48
N ASN A 213 9.76 4.21 3.60
CA ASN A 213 8.76 3.26 4.12
C ASN A 213 7.82 3.85 5.19
N ARG A 214 7.96 5.12 5.56
CA ARG A 214 7.17 5.75 6.65
C ARG A 214 5.66 5.79 6.37
N TRP A 215 5.29 5.89 5.10
CA TRP A 215 3.88 5.93 4.68
C TRP A 215 3.12 4.64 5.02
N LYS A 216 3.79 3.49 5.19
CA LYS A 216 3.16 2.20 5.47
C LYS A 216 2.35 2.18 6.77
N ASP A 217 2.83 2.88 7.80
CA ASP A 217 2.14 2.92 9.08
C ASP A 217 0.81 3.71 8.94
N LYS A 218 0.83 4.84 8.21
CA LYS A 218 -0.38 5.61 7.87
C LYS A 218 -1.30 4.86 6.90
N PHE A 219 -0.74 4.17 5.92
CA PHE A 219 -1.49 3.34 5.00
C PHE A 219 -2.23 2.21 5.74
N GLY A 220 -1.56 1.56 6.70
CA GLY A 220 -2.18 0.57 7.58
C GLY A 220 -3.41 1.11 8.31
N MET A 221 -3.33 2.33 8.86
CA MET A 221 -4.48 3.01 9.50
C MET A 221 -5.61 3.28 8.50
N ILE A 222 -5.28 3.76 7.29
CA ILE A 222 -6.29 4.01 6.24
C ILE A 222 -6.97 2.71 5.80
N THR A 223 -6.22 1.60 5.73
CA THR A 223 -6.78 0.28 5.38
C THR A 223 -7.63 -0.32 6.50
N SER A 224 -7.31 -0.08 7.77
CA SER A 224 -8.12 -0.57 8.90
C SER A 224 -9.45 0.20 9.03
N ASP A 225 -9.42 1.49 8.69
CA ASP A 225 -10.58 2.38 8.80
C ASP A 225 -11.40 2.44 7.49
N TYR A 226 -11.21 1.44 6.61
CA TYR A 226 -11.87 1.40 5.30
C TYR A 226 -13.39 1.36 5.46
N THR A 227 -14.05 2.37 4.90
CA THR A 227 -15.53 2.49 4.92
C THR A 227 -16.10 2.54 3.51
N ASN A 228 -15.53 3.37 2.63
CA ASN A 228 -16.00 3.59 1.27
C ASN A 228 -14.80 3.83 0.33
N ALA A 229 -14.91 3.33 -0.91
CA ALA A 229 -13.92 3.48 -1.97
C ALA A 229 -13.59 4.95 -2.27
N VAL A 230 -14.60 5.83 -2.33
CA VAL A 230 -14.39 7.26 -2.63
C VAL A 230 -13.62 7.97 -1.51
N SER A 231 -13.95 7.70 -0.25
CA SER A 231 -13.21 8.24 0.88
C SER A 231 -11.78 7.70 0.93
N PHE A 232 -11.60 6.42 0.60
CA PHE A 232 -10.29 5.78 0.56
C PHE A 232 -9.40 6.41 -0.51
N GLU A 233 -9.91 6.60 -1.75
CA GLU A 233 -9.19 7.27 -2.83
C GLU A 233 -8.72 8.67 -2.42
N ARG A 234 -9.58 9.43 -1.73
CA ARG A 234 -9.22 10.77 -1.22
C ARG A 234 -8.14 10.71 -0.14
N GLU A 235 -8.22 9.79 0.82
CA GLU A 235 -7.19 9.67 1.86
C GLU A 235 -5.84 9.16 1.30
N ILE A 236 -5.87 8.26 0.31
CA ILE A 236 -4.67 7.86 -0.43
C ILE A 236 -4.09 9.04 -1.22
N GLY A 237 -4.93 9.85 -1.85
CA GLY A 237 -4.50 11.09 -2.51
C GLY A 237 -3.78 12.04 -1.54
N ARG A 238 -4.33 12.27 -0.35
CA ARG A 238 -3.67 13.05 0.70
C ARG A 238 -2.36 12.42 1.17
N LEU A 239 -2.32 11.11 1.33
CA LEU A 239 -1.08 10.41 1.68
C LEU A 239 -0.02 10.60 0.58
N ALA A 240 -0.41 10.52 -0.68
CA ALA A 240 0.45 10.72 -1.84
C ALA A 240 0.96 12.17 -1.93
N GLU A 241 0.12 13.18 -1.66
CA GLU A 241 0.53 14.59 -1.61
C GLU A 241 1.67 14.85 -0.62
N VAL A 242 1.63 14.18 0.54
CA VAL A 242 2.66 14.30 1.57
C VAL A 242 3.90 13.44 1.23
N ASN A 243 3.81 12.59 0.20
CA ASN A 243 4.88 11.72 -0.30
C ASN A 243 5.38 12.12 -1.71
N ILE A 244 5.06 13.32 -2.22
CA ILE A 244 5.47 13.75 -3.58
C ILE A 244 6.99 13.62 -3.82
N LYS A 245 7.80 13.85 -2.79
CA LYS A 245 9.26 13.73 -2.86
C LYS A 245 9.81 12.34 -2.53
N ASN A 246 8.95 11.41 -2.11
CA ASN A 246 9.35 10.06 -1.76
C ASN A 246 9.60 9.26 -3.05
N PRO A 247 10.77 8.61 -3.20
CA PRO A 247 11.03 7.70 -4.32
C PRO A 247 10.00 6.58 -4.49
N SER A 248 9.33 6.15 -3.42
CA SER A 248 8.35 5.05 -3.41
C SER A 248 6.90 5.53 -3.49
N LEU A 249 6.64 6.69 -4.09
CA LEU A 249 5.28 7.23 -4.26
C LEU A 249 4.39 6.30 -5.12
N ASP A 250 5.00 5.69 -6.13
CA ASP A 250 4.39 4.71 -7.02
C ASP A 250 3.92 3.47 -6.24
N ASP A 251 4.75 2.96 -5.32
CA ASP A 251 4.40 1.82 -4.47
C ASP A 251 3.16 2.09 -3.60
N ILE A 252 2.89 3.34 -3.19
CA ILE A 252 1.68 3.71 -2.43
C ILE A 252 0.42 3.42 -3.24
N TYR A 253 0.38 3.89 -4.49
CA TYR A 253 -0.77 3.69 -5.37
C TYR A 253 -0.94 2.23 -5.78
N LEU A 254 0.19 1.50 -5.95
CA LEU A 254 0.15 0.08 -6.25
C LEU A 254 -0.36 -0.75 -5.08
N GLU A 255 0.09 -0.48 -3.85
CA GLU A 255 -0.45 -1.18 -2.67
C GLU A 255 -1.92 -0.81 -2.42
N ALA A 256 -2.30 0.45 -2.67
CA ALA A 256 -3.69 0.90 -2.59
C ALA A 256 -4.59 0.17 -3.60
N SER A 257 -4.17 0.03 -4.86
CA SER A 257 -4.95 -0.66 -5.89
C SER A 257 -5.13 -2.15 -5.58
N LYS A 258 -4.10 -2.81 -5.05
CA LYS A 258 -4.17 -4.20 -4.57
C LYS A 258 -5.22 -4.37 -3.48
N PHE A 259 -5.22 -3.50 -2.48
CA PHE A 259 -6.18 -3.57 -1.37
C PHE A 259 -7.62 -3.37 -1.85
N VAL A 260 -7.88 -2.31 -2.62
CA VAL A 260 -9.24 -1.96 -3.07
C VAL A 260 -9.81 -2.95 -4.08
N SER A 261 -8.96 -3.72 -4.78
CA SER A 261 -9.40 -4.71 -5.78
C SER A 261 -10.40 -5.75 -5.26
N THR A 262 -10.45 -5.96 -3.94
CA THR A 262 -11.38 -6.88 -3.28
C THR A 262 -12.77 -6.26 -3.02
N TYR A 263 -12.87 -4.93 -3.01
CA TYR A 263 -14.09 -4.21 -2.66
C TYR A 263 -14.69 -3.47 -3.86
N ASP A 264 -13.89 -2.70 -4.59
CA ASP A 264 -14.33 -1.88 -5.72
C ASP A 264 -13.34 -1.99 -6.89
N ARG A 265 -13.85 -2.50 -8.01
CA ARG A 265 -13.07 -2.72 -9.22
C ARG A 265 -12.67 -1.41 -9.91
N ASN A 266 -13.57 -0.42 -9.96
CA ASN A 266 -13.31 0.84 -10.66
C ASN A 266 -12.27 1.67 -9.88
N ALA A 267 -12.45 1.83 -8.57
CA ALA A 267 -11.51 2.55 -7.73
C ALA A 267 -10.10 1.90 -7.74
N ALA A 268 -10.01 0.58 -7.75
CA ALA A 268 -8.74 -0.13 -7.87
C ALA A 268 -8.02 0.17 -9.20
N LEU A 269 -8.74 0.18 -10.31
CA LEU A 269 -8.17 0.49 -11.62
C LEU A 269 -7.77 1.97 -11.74
N ARG A 270 -8.52 2.91 -11.15
CA ARG A 270 -8.12 4.34 -11.09
C ARG A 270 -6.83 4.54 -10.31
N LEU A 271 -6.71 3.90 -9.15
CA LEU A 271 -5.47 3.92 -8.35
C LEU A 271 -4.29 3.30 -9.11
N TYR A 272 -4.53 2.27 -9.93
CA TYR A 272 -3.49 1.70 -10.78
C TYR A 272 -3.07 2.65 -11.92
N LEU A 273 -4.00 3.41 -12.52
CA LEU A 273 -3.63 4.47 -13.47
C LEU A 273 -2.79 5.56 -12.80
N HIS A 274 -3.11 5.94 -11.57
CA HIS A 274 -2.27 6.86 -10.78
C HIS A 274 -0.87 6.30 -10.50
N TYR A 275 -0.76 5.00 -10.24
CA TYR A 275 0.54 4.31 -10.14
C TYR A 275 1.34 4.48 -11.44
N LEU A 276 0.73 4.18 -12.59
CA LEU A 276 1.40 4.30 -13.89
C LEU A 276 1.82 5.74 -14.20
N ASP A 277 0.98 6.74 -13.94
CA ASP A 277 1.34 8.16 -14.11
C ASP A 277 2.62 8.52 -13.35
N LYS A 278 2.74 8.03 -12.11
CA LYS A 278 3.92 8.29 -11.26
C LYS A 278 5.13 7.45 -11.64
N ASP A 279 4.95 6.21 -12.07
CA ASP A 279 6.03 5.37 -12.59
C ASP A 279 6.63 5.95 -13.90
N LEU A 280 5.78 6.51 -14.78
CA LEU A 280 6.18 7.22 -16.00
C LEU A 280 7.00 8.50 -15.73
N GLN A 281 6.81 9.12 -14.56
CA GLN A 281 7.55 10.31 -14.11
C GLN A 281 8.82 9.94 -13.32
N SER A 282 8.99 8.67 -12.95
CA SER A 282 10.09 8.20 -12.13
C SER A 282 11.39 8.05 -12.95
N LYS A 283 12.53 7.90 -12.26
CA LYS A 283 13.83 7.72 -12.90
C LYS A 283 14.03 6.32 -13.50
N ARG A 284 13.22 5.34 -13.10
CA ARG A 284 13.29 3.93 -13.54
C ARG A 284 11.87 3.45 -13.78
N PHE A 285 11.54 3.23 -15.05
CA PHE A 285 10.24 2.70 -15.43
C PHE A 285 10.25 1.18 -15.21
N ASP A 286 9.64 0.72 -14.12
CA ASP A 286 9.61 -0.70 -13.74
C ASP A 286 8.33 -1.41 -14.23
N ARG A 287 7.27 -0.67 -14.61
CA ARG A 287 5.97 -1.15 -15.13
C ARG A 287 5.49 -2.42 -14.42
N LYS A 288 5.24 -2.35 -13.12
CA LYS A 288 4.74 -3.51 -12.37
C LYS A 288 3.32 -3.84 -12.84
N HIS A 289 3.17 -4.99 -13.47
CA HIS A 289 1.86 -5.51 -13.89
C HIS A 289 1.06 -6.01 -12.68
N LEU A 290 -0.27 -5.90 -12.77
CA LEU A 290 -1.18 -6.53 -11.81
C LEU A 290 -0.94 -8.05 -11.81
N THR A 291 -0.95 -8.69 -10.64
CA THR A 291 -0.76 -10.14 -10.55
C THR A 291 -1.97 -10.88 -11.11
N LYS A 292 -1.78 -12.11 -11.60
CA LYS A 292 -2.87 -12.93 -12.18
C LYS A 292 -4.07 -13.10 -11.23
N SER A 293 -3.84 -13.10 -9.92
CA SER A 293 -4.91 -13.17 -8.90
C SER A 293 -5.74 -11.89 -8.86
N ILE A 294 -5.10 -10.72 -8.91
CA ILE A 294 -5.82 -9.43 -8.93
C ILE A 294 -6.53 -9.23 -10.26
N GLN A 295 -5.94 -9.67 -11.38
CA GLN A 295 -6.60 -9.65 -12.69
C GLN A 295 -7.90 -10.46 -12.67
N LYS A 296 -7.90 -11.67 -12.09
CA LYS A 296 -9.11 -12.48 -11.93
C LYS A 296 -10.18 -11.83 -11.05
N ASN A 297 -9.77 -11.04 -10.03
CA ASN A 297 -10.71 -10.32 -9.17
C ASN A 297 -11.33 -9.10 -9.85
N LEU A 298 -10.54 -8.40 -10.67
CA LEU A 298 -10.93 -7.16 -11.34
C LEU A 298 -11.71 -7.37 -12.65
N PHE A 299 -11.41 -8.43 -13.40
CA PHE A 299 -11.98 -8.68 -14.72
C PHE A 299 -12.73 -10.01 -14.73
N SER A 300 -13.99 -9.96 -15.16
CA SER A 300 -14.84 -11.16 -15.27
C SER A 300 -14.72 -11.81 -16.65
N THR A 301 -14.38 -11.05 -17.69
CA THR A 301 -14.15 -11.57 -19.05
C THR A 301 -12.75 -11.22 -19.55
N PRO A 302 -12.15 -12.07 -20.41
CA PRO A 302 -10.85 -11.78 -21.02
C PRO A 302 -10.88 -10.53 -21.93
N GLU A 303 -12.06 -10.19 -22.47
CA GLU A 303 -12.29 -8.99 -23.28
C GLU A 303 -12.10 -7.71 -22.46
N GLN A 304 -12.62 -7.66 -21.23
CA GLN A 304 -12.44 -6.51 -20.33
C GLN A 304 -10.96 -6.29 -19.99
N PHE A 305 -10.19 -7.37 -19.88
CA PHE A 305 -8.76 -7.30 -19.65
C PHE A 305 -8.02 -6.74 -20.88
N ALA A 306 -8.34 -7.22 -22.09
CA ALA A 306 -7.74 -6.72 -23.33
C ALA A 306 -8.05 -5.23 -23.55
N GLU A 307 -9.28 -4.79 -23.27
CA GLU A 307 -9.67 -3.38 -23.34
C GLU A 307 -8.92 -2.52 -22.32
N PHE A 308 -8.74 -3.03 -21.11
CA PHE A 308 -7.93 -2.34 -20.11
C PHE A 308 -6.46 -2.23 -20.54
N GLU A 309 -5.87 -3.28 -21.11
CA GLU A 309 -4.52 -3.21 -21.65
C GLU A 309 -4.40 -2.20 -22.79
N GLU A 310 -5.42 -2.10 -23.65
CA GLU A 310 -5.48 -1.09 -24.71
C GLU A 310 -5.50 0.32 -24.12
N ILE A 311 -6.34 0.58 -23.11
CA ILE A 311 -6.38 1.87 -22.39
C ILE A 311 -5.03 2.19 -21.74
N VAL A 312 -4.40 1.21 -21.09
CA VAL A 312 -3.07 1.40 -20.47
C VAL A 312 -2.01 1.70 -21.51
N ASN A 313 -2.00 0.99 -22.64
CA ASN A 313 -1.04 1.23 -23.71
C ASN A 313 -1.26 2.61 -24.36
N GLU A 314 -2.51 3.01 -24.57
CA GLU A 314 -2.84 4.34 -25.05
C GLU A 314 -2.43 5.42 -24.05
N PHE A 315 -2.64 5.21 -22.75
CA PHE A 315 -2.21 6.12 -21.70
C PHE A 315 -0.68 6.28 -21.67
N VAL A 316 0.08 5.20 -21.81
CA VAL A 316 1.55 5.24 -21.87
C VAL A 316 2.04 6.06 -23.08
N LEU A 317 1.32 6.01 -24.21
CA LEU A 317 1.67 6.75 -25.43
C LEU A 317 1.24 8.24 -25.37
N THR A 318 0.02 8.51 -24.91
CA THR A 318 -0.61 9.84 -24.95
C THR A 318 -0.33 10.69 -23.71
N ARG A 319 -0.02 10.03 -22.58
CA ARG A 319 0.15 10.64 -21.24
C ARG A 319 -1.05 11.47 -20.78
N ASP A 320 -2.23 11.22 -21.33
CA ASP A 320 -3.45 11.93 -20.94
C ASP A 320 -4.23 11.14 -19.89
N PHE A 321 -4.08 11.57 -18.63
CA PHE A 321 -4.70 10.92 -17.48
C PHE A 321 -6.23 11.01 -17.51
N GLN A 322 -6.79 12.14 -17.97
CA GLN A 322 -8.22 12.39 -17.88
C GLN A 322 -9.00 11.56 -18.90
N SER A 323 -8.47 11.38 -20.11
CA SER A 323 -9.07 10.50 -21.10
C SER A 323 -8.97 9.03 -20.70
N ALA A 324 -7.89 8.61 -20.03
CA ALA A 324 -7.76 7.26 -19.49
C ALA A 324 -8.81 6.96 -18.40
N VAL A 325 -9.03 7.89 -17.46
CA VAL A 325 -10.04 7.73 -16.39
C VAL A 325 -11.46 7.68 -16.96
N THR A 326 -11.79 8.54 -17.92
CA THR A 326 -13.13 8.54 -18.54
C THR A 326 -13.40 7.26 -19.33
N LYS A 327 -12.41 6.71 -20.03
CA LYS A 327 -12.51 5.39 -20.69
C LYS A 327 -12.67 4.25 -19.67
N LEU A 328 -11.96 4.34 -18.56
CA LEU A 328 -12.07 3.37 -17.46
C LEU A 328 -13.49 3.29 -16.87
N ASP A 329 -14.15 4.43 -16.71
CA ASP A 329 -15.53 4.50 -16.23
C ASP A 329 -16.53 3.81 -17.16
N THR A 330 -16.19 3.71 -18.45
CA THR A 330 -17.01 3.02 -19.45
C THR A 330 -16.74 1.52 -19.56
N LEU A 331 -15.67 1.01 -18.95
CA LEU A 331 -15.19 -0.37 -19.13
C LEU A 331 -16.17 -1.43 -18.58
N TYR A 332 -16.86 -1.11 -17.48
CA TYR A 332 -17.86 -2.00 -16.87
C TYR A 332 -19.29 -1.73 -17.34
N LEU A 333 -19.50 -0.74 -18.23
CA LEU A 333 -20.83 -0.50 -18.78
C LEU A 333 -21.19 -1.61 -19.77
N PRO A 334 -22.43 -2.12 -19.74
CA PRO A 334 -22.86 -3.14 -20.67
C PRO A 334 -22.76 -2.61 -22.11
N LYS A 335 -21.86 -3.19 -22.91
CA LYS A 335 -21.77 -2.89 -24.33
C LYS A 335 -23.09 -3.29 -24.99
N ARG A 336 -23.82 -2.31 -25.52
CA ARG A 336 -25.04 -2.56 -26.29
C ARG A 336 -24.67 -3.46 -27.46
N LYS A 337 -25.27 -4.65 -27.53
CA LYS A 337 -25.11 -5.54 -28.68
C LYS A 337 -25.52 -4.75 -29.94
N ARG A 338 -24.60 -4.58 -30.89
CA ARG A 338 -24.95 -4.05 -32.22
C ARG A 338 -25.93 -5.04 -32.83
N ILE A 339 -27.19 -4.66 -32.93
CA ILE A 339 -28.17 -5.42 -33.72
C ILE A 339 -27.77 -5.20 -35.17
N VAL A 340 -26.97 -6.12 -35.71
CA VAL A 340 -26.71 -6.18 -37.14
C VAL A 340 -27.93 -6.86 -37.74
N ILE A 341 -28.84 -6.04 -38.28
CA ILE A 341 -29.99 -6.54 -39.03
C ILE A 341 -29.44 -7.19 -40.31
N ASP A 342 -29.59 -8.50 -40.43
CA ASP A 342 -29.19 -9.23 -41.64
C ASP A 342 -30.12 -8.83 -42.79
N ARG A 343 -29.60 -8.00 -43.70
CA ARG A 343 -30.33 -7.53 -44.88
C ARG A 343 -30.69 -8.69 -45.82
N ASN A 344 -29.88 -9.75 -45.84
CA ASN A 344 -30.17 -10.92 -46.66
C ASN A 344 -31.37 -11.70 -46.12
N ALA A 345 -31.55 -11.75 -44.80
CA ALA A 345 -32.74 -12.35 -44.19
C ALA A 345 -34.01 -11.55 -44.52
N ILE A 346 -33.92 -10.22 -44.55
CA ILE A 346 -35.02 -9.34 -44.97
C ILE A 346 -35.38 -9.57 -46.44
N ASP A 347 -34.39 -9.64 -47.33
CA ASP A 347 -34.63 -9.85 -48.75
C ASP A 347 -35.24 -11.24 -49.03
N ARG A 348 -34.85 -12.28 -48.27
CA ARG A 348 -35.46 -13.61 -48.35
C ARG A 348 -36.92 -13.59 -47.90
N VAL A 349 -37.24 -12.88 -46.80
CA VAL A 349 -38.63 -12.74 -46.33
C VAL A 349 -39.48 -11.99 -47.35
N GLN A 350 -38.96 -10.92 -47.96
CA GLN A 350 -39.67 -10.19 -49.03
C GLN A 350 -39.88 -11.05 -50.29
N GLN A 351 -38.92 -11.90 -50.64
CA GLN A 351 -39.06 -12.83 -51.76
C GLN A 351 -40.11 -13.92 -51.46
N LEU A 352 -40.14 -14.44 -50.24
CA LEU A 352 -41.15 -15.40 -49.80
C LEU A 352 -42.54 -14.76 -49.81
N ASP A 353 -42.72 -13.56 -49.24
CA ASP A 353 -44.00 -12.84 -49.26
C ASP A 353 -44.50 -12.57 -50.69
N SER A 354 -43.59 -12.23 -51.61
CA SER A 354 -43.92 -12.03 -53.03
C SER A 354 -44.38 -13.34 -53.70
N GLN A 355 -43.69 -14.45 -53.41
CA GLN A 355 -44.05 -15.77 -53.93
C GLN A 355 -45.38 -16.27 -53.35
N THR A 356 -45.59 -16.11 -52.05
CA THR A 356 -46.81 -16.52 -51.35
C THR A 356 -48.01 -15.68 -51.80
N SER A 357 -47.84 -14.37 -51.99
CA SER A 357 -48.90 -13.49 -52.53
C SER A 357 -49.30 -13.88 -53.96
N LYS A 358 -48.34 -14.38 -54.75
CA LYS A 358 -48.61 -14.84 -56.11
C LYS A 358 -49.40 -16.15 -56.13
N ILE A 359 -49.03 -17.10 -55.27
CA ILE A 359 -49.77 -18.36 -55.11
C ILE A 359 -51.20 -18.12 -54.62
N LEU A 360 -51.39 -17.20 -53.67
CA LEU A 360 -52.73 -16.82 -53.19
C LEU A 360 -53.56 -16.12 -54.28
N GLY A 361 -52.93 -15.26 -55.11
CA GLY A 361 -53.58 -14.64 -56.25
C GLY A 361 -54.04 -15.66 -57.29
N ASP A 362 -53.20 -16.66 -57.57
CA ASP A 362 -53.53 -17.75 -58.50
C ASP A 362 -54.66 -18.64 -57.94
N LEU A 363 -54.63 -18.97 -56.64
CA LEU A 363 -55.69 -19.76 -55.99
C LEU A 363 -57.05 -19.04 -55.95
N LEU A 364 -57.03 -17.72 -55.74
CA LEU A 364 -58.24 -16.88 -55.74
C LEU A 364 -58.77 -16.59 -57.14
N ALA A 365 -57.92 -16.69 -58.18
CA ALA A 365 -58.34 -16.52 -59.57
C ALA A 365 -58.97 -17.78 -60.17
N ASP A 366 -58.66 -18.96 -59.61
CA ASP A 366 -59.18 -20.25 -60.06
C ASP A 366 -60.51 -20.67 -59.38
N GLU A 367 -61.04 -19.87 -58.43
CA GLU A 367 -62.30 -20.17 -57.69
C GLU A 367 -63.43 -19.15 -57.95
N GLU A 368 -63.92 -19.04 -59.19
CA GLU A 368 -65.26 -18.48 -59.54
C GLU A 368 -65.80 -19.31 -60.73
N GLU A 369 -66.89 -20.12 -60.75
CA GLU A 369 -68.02 -20.44 -59.87
C GLU A 369 -68.63 -21.83 -60.25
N GLN A 370 -68.84 -22.70 -59.24
CA GLN A 370 -70.08 -23.46 -58.87
C GLN A 370 -70.67 -24.60 -59.77
N PRO A 371 -71.57 -25.50 -59.27
CA PRO A 371 -72.08 -25.74 -57.90
C PRO A 371 -72.03 -27.22 -57.41
N GLU A 372 -72.24 -27.38 -56.11
CA GLU A 372 -72.31 -28.62 -55.33
C GLU A 372 -73.57 -29.47 -55.60
N GLU A 373 -73.40 -30.80 -55.60
CA GLU A 373 -74.46 -31.78 -55.31
C GLU A 373 -74.12 -32.58 -54.04
N GLN A 374 -75.18 -32.83 -53.26
CA GLN A 374 -75.25 -33.13 -51.83
C GLN A 374 -74.88 -34.57 -51.46
N HIS A 375 -74.55 -34.84 -50.19
CA HIS A 375 -75.22 -35.88 -49.36
C HIS A 375 -74.89 -35.77 -47.85
N PRO A 376 -75.81 -36.22 -46.96
CA PRO A 376 -75.89 -35.80 -45.56
C PRO A 376 -75.22 -36.78 -44.58
N ILE A 377 -74.81 -36.30 -43.40
CA ILE A 377 -74.52 -37.15 -42.24
C ILE A 377 -75.08 -36.50 -40.99
N ASP A 378 -75.95 -37.24 -40.31
CA ASP A 378 -76.59 -36.91 -39.04
C ASP A 378 -75.85 -37.58 -37.87
N ALA A 379 -76.12 -37.07 -36.67
CA ALA A 379 -75.29 -37.11 -35.46
C ALA A 379 -75.05 -38.48 -34.79
N GLY A 380 -73.89 -38.60 -34.13
CA GLY A 380 -73.57 -39.67 -33.19
C GLY A 380 -72.29 -39.43 -32.37
N ASN A 381 -72.44 -38.72 -31.25
CA ASN A 381 -71.65 -38.75 -29.99
C ASN A 381 -70.12 -38.78 -30.03
N THR A 382 -69.50 -37.76 -29.40
CA THR A 382 -68.49 -37.87 -28.31
C THR A 382 -68.11 -36.44 -27.86
N ALA A 383 -68.48 -36.04 -26.65
CA ALA A 383 -67.67 -36.16 -25.44
C ALA A 383 -66.46 -35.20 -25.45
N ASP A 384 -66.53 -34.21 -24.54
CA ASP A 384 -65.45 -33.47 -23.89
C ASP A 384 -64.09 -33.45 -24.62
N ILE A 385 -63.78 -32.31 -25.26
CA ILE A 385 -62.42 -32.01 -25.71
C ILE A 385 -61.63 -31.53 -24.49
N GLU A 386 -61.02 -32.49 -23.79
CA GLU A 386 -59.83 -32.28 -22.99
C GLU A 386 -58.69 -31.76 -23.88
N PHE A 387 -58.00 -30.71 -23.45
CA PHE A 387 -56.75 -30.29 -24.05
C PHE A 387 -55.67 -31.37 -23.84
N LYS A 388 -55.51 -32.27 -24.81
CA LYS A 388 -54.27 -33.03 -24.98
C LYS A 388 -53.27 -32.15 -25.73
N VAL A 389 -52.22 -31.76 -25.04
CA VAL A 389 -50.97 -31.30 -25.65
C VAL A 389 -50.46 -32.46 -26.51
N ILE A 390 -50.70 -32.39 -27.81
CA ILE A 390 -50.01 -33.23 -28.78
C ILE A 390 -48.63 -32.61 -28.90
N ALA A 391 -47.64 -33.29 -28.32
CA ALA A 391 -46.24 -33.10 -28.66
C ALA A 391 -46.15 -33.18 -30.20
N THR A 392 -45.73 -32.08 -30.81
CA THR A 392 -45.33 -32.08 -32.21
C THR A 392 -44.25 -33.13 -32.38
N GLU A 393 -44.55 -34.13 -33.22
CA GLU A 393 -43.54 -35.03 -33.75
C GLU A 393 -42.38 -34.21 -34.30
N ASP A 394 -41.19 -34.50 -33.79
CA ASP A 394 -39.95 -33.90 -34.24
C ASP A 394 -39.78 -34.13 -35.74
N PRO A 395 -39.53 -33.07 -36.54
CA PRO A 395 -39.02 -33.26 -37.88
C PRO A 395 -37.63 -33.90 -37.78
N VAL A 396 -37.59 -35.18 -38.15
CA VAL A 396 -36.44 -35.96 -38.64
C VAL A 396 -35.12 -35.19 -38.69
N GLY A 397 -34.26 -35.46 -37.71
CA GLY A 397 -32.88 -35.85 -37.98
C GLY A 397 -31.82 -34.74 -38.06
N VAL A 398 -31.67 -33.93 -37.01
CA VAL A 398 -30.34 -33.37 -36.69
C VAL A 398 -29.89 -33.98 -35.36
N LYS A 399 -29.10 -35.06 -35.44
CA LYS A 399 -28.49 -35.66 -34.25
C LYS A 399 -27.43 -34.69 -33.73
N LYS A 400 -27.67 -34.11 -32.55
CA LYS A 400 -26.73 -33.20 -31.85
C LYS A 400 -25.39 -33.86 -31.54
N TYR A 401 -25.43 -35.16 -31.28
CA TYR A 401 -24.26 -36.00 -31.00
C TYR A 401 -23.95 -36.90 -32.20
N LEU A 402 -22.67 -37.30 -32.35
CA LEU A 402 -22.25 -38.17 -33.44
C LEU A 402 -23.07 -39.48 -33.45
N PRO A 403 -23.65 -39.89 -34.59
CA PRO A 403 -24.46 -41.11 -34.68
C PRO A 403 -23.70 -42.39 -34.33
N GLU A 404 -22.37 -42.34 -34.37
CA GLU A 404 -21.46 -43.44 -34.02
C GLU A 404 -21.41 -43.71 -32.51
N LEU A 405 -21.84 -42.76 -31.67
CA LEU A 405 -21.77 -42.86 -30.21
C LEU A 405 -22.88 -43.74 -29.61
N ASN A 406 -23.94 -44.13 -30.35
CA ASN A 406 -25.03 -45.01 -29.88
C ASN A 406 -25.50 -44.75 -28.43
N LEU A 407 -25.63 -43.48 -28.03
CA LEU A 407 -26.04 -43.10 -26.68
C LEU A 407 -27.52 -43.43 -26.47
N SER A 408 -27.87 -43.92 -25.27
CA SER A 408 -29.26 -44.13 -24.86
C SER A 408 -29.94 -42.79 -24.53
N ASP A 409 -31.27 -42.76 -24.64
CA ASP A 409 -32.09 -41.56 -24.33
C ASP A 409 -31.80 -41.01 -22.92
N THR A 410 -31.52 -41.90 -21.95
CA THR A 410 -31.14 -41.52 -20.58
C THR A 410 -29.76 -40.86 -20.48
N GLN A 411 -28.80 -41.24 -21.32
CA GLN A 411 -27.46 -40.65 -21.35
C GLN A 411 -27.48 -39.30 -22.08
N MET A 412 -28.29 -39.17 -23.14
CA MET A 412 -28.51 -37.89 -23.83
C MET A 412 -29.16 -36.85 -22.91
N ASP A 413 -30.20 -37.24 -22.17
CA ASP A 413 -30.87 -36.37 -21.20
C ASP A 413 -29.95 -35.90 -20.07
N LEU A 414 -29.01 -36.76 -19.65
CA LEU A 414 -28.01 -36.41 -18.64
C LEU A 414 -27.02 -35.39 -19.21
N LEU A 415 -26.47 -35.61 -20.41
CA LEU A 415 -25.56 -34.67 -21.08
C LEU A 415 -26.22 -33.31 -21.37
N GLU A 416 -27.48 -33.29 -21.76
CA GLU A 416 -28.24 -32.04 -21.92
C GLU A 416 -28.46 -31.30 -20.58
N TYR A 417 -28.65 -32.04 -19.49
CA TYR A 417 -28.76 -31.44 -18.17
C TYR A 417 -27.45 -30.77 -17.75
N PHE A 418 -26.31 -31.42 -18.02
CA PHE A 418 -24.98 -30.82 -17.87
C PHE A 418 -24.77 -29.60 -18.77
N GLU A 419 -25.30 -29.59 -19.99
CA GLU A 419 -25.20 -28.41 -20.86
C GLU A 419 -26.02 -27.23 -20.33
N LYS A 420 -27.24 -27.49 -19.84
CA LYS A 420 -28.11 -26.44 -19.25
C LYS A 420 -27.51 -25.84 -17.98
N SER A 421 -26.71 -26.60 -17.24
CA SER A 421 -26.06 -26.16 -16.00
C SER A 421 -24.61 -25.69 -16.19
N SER A 422 -24.20 -25.37 -17.42
CA SER A 422 -22.82 -24.90 -17.73
C SER A 422 -21.71 -25.91 -17.36
N LEU A 423 -21.95 -27.21 -17.57
CA LEU A 423 -20.99 -28.34 -17.44
C LEU A 423 -20.44 -28.58 -16.03
N THR A 424 -21.04 -27.96 -15.01
CA THR A 424 -20.72 -28.21 -13.59
C THR A 424 -22.03 -28.32 -12.82
N ILE A 425 -22.24 -29.43 -12.10
CA ILE A 425 -23.46 -29.68 -11.33
C ILE A 425 -23.11 -30.10 -9.90
N LEU A 426 -23.89 -29.65 -8.92
CA LEU A 426 -23.82 -30.16 -7.55
C LEU A 426 -24.35 -31.59 -7.48
N LYS A 427 -23.64 -32.51 -6.81
CA LYS A 427 -24.05 -33.91 -6.67
C LYS A 427 -25.47 -34.06 -6.11
N SER A 428 -25.88 -33.19 -5.18
CA SER A 428 -27.24 -33.15 -4.62
C SER A 428 -28.32 -32.84 -5.65
N ASP A 429 -28.03 -31.92 -6.58
CA ASP A 429 -28.99 -31.43 -7.56
C ASP A 429 -29.17 -32.45 -8.70
N LEU A 430 -28.09 -33.17 -9.04
CA LEU A 430 -28.17 -34.31 -9.94
C LEU A 430 -28.86 -35.52 -9.25
N GLU A 431 -28.66 -35.72 -7.94
CA GLU A 431 -29.37 -36.77 -7.17
C GLU A 431 -30.87 -36.56 -7.20
N GLU A 432 -31.33 -35.34 -6.96
CA GLU A 432 -32.75 -35.02 -6.94
C GLU A 432 -33.37 -35.15 -8.34
N TYR A 433 -32.64 -34.70 -9.37
CA TYR A 433 -33.04 -34.87 -10.77
C TYR A 433 -33.15 -36.35 -11.18
N LEU A 434 -32.18 -37.19 -10.83
CA LEU A 434 -32.19 -38.62 -11.19
C LEU A 434 -33.14 -39.46 -10.33
N ARG A 435 -33.33 -39.10 -9.05
CA ARG A 435 -34.33 -39.72 -8.17
C ARG A 435 -35.74 -39.51 -8.71
N SER A 436 -36.03 -38.36 -9.31
CA SER A 436 -37.32 -38.09 -9.97
C SER A 436 -37.59 -39.04 -11.17
N ARG A 437 -36.54 -39.62 -11.76
CA ARG A 437 -36.57 -40.55 -12.90
C ARG A 437 -36.24 -42.00 -12.52
N HIS A 438 -36.19 -42.33 -11.22
CA HIS A 438 -35.87 -43.66 -10.68
C HIS A 438 -34.49 -44.21 -11.10
N LEU A 439 -33.51 -43.35 -11.32
CA LEU A 439 -32.14 -43.73 -11.70
C LEU A 439 -31.14 -43.39 -10.57
N PHE A 440 -30.10 -44.22 -10.40
CA PHE A 440 -29.04 -44.00 -9.41
C PHE A 440 -27.88 -43.20 -10.03
N ILE A 441 -27.37 -42.19 -9.31
CA ILE A 441 -26.30 -41.29 -9.79
C ILE A 441 -25.08 -42.07 -10.27
N ASN A 442 -24.51 -42.91 -9.41
CA ASN A 442 -23.25 -43.59 -9.70
C ASN A 442 -23.38 -44.50 -10.93
N ALA A 443 -24.51 -45.21 -11.06
CA ALA A 443 -24.78 -46.07 -12.20
C ALA A 443 -24.97 -45.29 -13.51
N ALA A 444 -25.54 -44.08 -13.45
CA ALA A 444 -25.72 -43.22 -14.62
C ALA A 444 -24.39 -42.58 -15.07
N ILE A 445 -23.56 -42.16 -14.11
CA ILE A 445 -22.22 -41.60 -14.39
C ILE A 445 -21.28 -42.68 -14.93
N GLU A 446 -21.22 -43.85 -14.28
CA GLU A 446 -20.43 -45.00 -14.77
C GLU A 446 -20.91 -45.45 -16.14
N SER A 447 -22.22 -45.50 -16.40
CA SER A 447 -22.75 -45.87 -17.72
C SER A 447 -22.36 -44.88 -18.82
N VAL A 448 -22.28 -43.58 -18.53
CA VAL A 448 -21.84 -42.57 -19.50
C VAL A 448 -20.32 -42.64 -19.69
N ASN A 449 -19.56 -42.77 -18.61
CA ASN A 449 -18.12 -42.82 -18.64
C ASN A 449 -17.61 -44.09 -19.34
N ASP A 450 -18.13 -45.27 -19.02
CA ASP A 450 -17.74 -46.54 -19.64
C ASP A 450 -18.05 -46.55 -21.14
N HIS A 451 -19.20 -45.99 -21.54
CA HIS A 451 -19.62 -45.98 -22.94
C HIS A 451 -18.82 -44.99 -23.80
N LEU A 452 -18.27 -43.94 -23.18
CA LEU A 452 -17.49 -42.91 -23.84
C LEU A 452 -15.98 -43.05 -23.63
N PHE A 453 -15.55 -43.98 -22.77
CA PHE A 453 -14.15 -44.26 -22.48
C PHE A 453 -13.40 -44.73 -23.73
N ASP A 454 -13.98 -45.68 -24.48
CA ASP A 454 -13.36 -46.22 -25.70
C ASP A 454 -13.20 -45.18 -26.83
N THR A 455 -14.00 -44.10 -26.81
CA THR A 455 -13.98 -43.04 -27.83
C THR A 455 -13.18 -41.81 -27.43
N LEU A 456 -13.14 -41.47 -26.14
CA LEU A 456 -12.40 -40.31 -25.62
C LEU A 456 -11.01 -40.68 -25.09
N ASP A 457 -10.75 -41.97 -24.88
CA ASP A 457 -9.55 -42.54 -24.25
C ASP A 457 -9.33 -41.98 -22.82
N ASP A 458 -10.40 -41.46 -22.21
CA ASP A 458 -10.43 -40.80 -20.90
C ASP A 458 -11.88 -40.71 -20.35
N ILE A 459 -12.01 -40.40 -19.07
CA ILE A 459 -13.31 -40.27 -18.36
C ILE A 459 -13.95 -38.91 -18.69
N LEU A 460 -15.24 -38.88 -19.05
CA LEU A 460 -15.93 -37.65 -19.44
C LEU A 460 -16.41 -36.82 -18.24
N ILE A 461 -17.00 -37.48 -17.26
CA ILE A 461 -17.56 -36.88 -16.04
C ILE A 461 -16.60 -37.18 -14.89
N GLU A 462 -15.93 -36.14 -14.42
CA GLU A 462 -15.04 -36.20 -13.27
C GLU A 462 -15.80 -35.83 -11.99
N GLU A 463 -15.56 -36.59 -10.93
CA GLU A 463 -16.10 -36.31 -9.60
C GLU A 463 -15.10 -35.51 -8.77
N GLU A 464 -15.32 -34.20 -8.63
CA GLU A 464 -14.53 -33.33 -7.74
C GLU A 464 -15.34 -32.99 -6.48
N ASP A 465 -15.06 -33.69 -5.38
CA ASP A 465 -15.68 -33.51 -4.05
C ASP A 465 -17.23 -33.52 -4.07
N GLU A 466 -17.87 -32.36 -3.98
CA GLU A 466 -19.34 -32.19 -3.97
C GLU A 466 -19.91 -31.84 -5.37
N TYR A 467 -19.06 -31.70 -6.38
CA TYR A 467 -19.43 -31.31 -7.74
C TYR A 467 -19.08 -32.40 -8.76
N LEU A 468 -19.84 -32.39 -9.85
CA LEU A 468 -19.60 -33.20 -11.04
C LEU A 468 -19.27 -32.24 -12.17
N THR A 469 -18.11 -32.41 -12.77
CA THR A 469 -17.59 -31.54 -13.83
C THR A 469 -17.33 -32.34 -15.09
N ILE A 470 -17.83 -31.84 -16.21
CA ILE A 470 -17.50 -32.39 -17.53
C ILE A 470 -16.41 -31.53 -18.14
N ASN A 471 -15.33 -32.17 -18.61
CA ASN A 471 -14.28 -31.46 -19.33
C ASN A 471 -14.85 -30.92 -20.67
N PRO A 472 -14.83 -29.59 -20.89
CA PRO A 472 -15.41 -28.98 -22.09
C PRO A 472 -14.75 -29.44 -23.39
N GLU A 473 -13.47 -29.82 -23.36
CA GLU A 473 -12.74 -30.28 -24.54
C GLU A 473 -13.14 -31.71 -24.94
N TYR A 474 -13.53 -32.54 -23.97
CA TYR A 474 -14.09 -33.87 -24.26
C TYR A 474 -15.56 -33.77 -24.69
N TYR A 475 -16.34 -32.87 -24.09
CA TYR A 475 -17.73 -32.63 -24.51
C TYR A 475 -17.84 -32.14 -25.97
N LYS A 476 -16.92 -31.26 -26.41
CA LYS A 476 -16.86 -30.76 -27.80
C LYS A 476 -16.55 -31.85 -28.84
N LYS A 477 -15.87 -32.92 -28.46
CA LYS A 477 -15.58 -34.05 -29.36
C LYS A 477 -16.81 -34.93 -29.62
N LEU A 478 -17.82 -34.86 -28.73
CA LEU A 478 -19.06 -35.64 -28.84
C LEU A 478 -20.10 -34.96 -29.74
N LEU A 479 -19.94 -33.65 -29.97
CA LEU A 479 -20.84 -32.85 -30.78
C LEU A 479 -20.50 -32.98 -32.27
N ASN A 480 -21.54 -33.06 -33.09
CA ASN A 480 -21.40 -33.10 -34.53
C ASN A 480 -21.01 -31.68 -35.03
N ASN A 481 -19.71 -31.43 -35.25
CA ASN A 481 -19.18 -30.09 -35.60
C ASN A 481 -19.44 -29.65 -37.05
N ASP A 482 -20.45 -30.21 -37.73
CA ASP A 482 -20.98 -29.65 -38.98
C ASP A 482 -22.28 -28.88 -38.72
N GLN A 483 -22.13 -27.69 -38.13
CA GLN A 483 -23.04 -26.54 -38.31
C GLN A 483 -22.28 -25.22 -38.29
#